data_AF-A0A1R0XES0-F1
#
_entry.id   AF-A0A1R0XES0-F1
#
_cell.length_a   1.000
_cell.length_b   1.000
_cell.length_c   1.000
_cell.angle_alpha   90.00
_cell.angle_beta   90.00
_cell.angle_gamma   90.00
#
_symmetry.space_group_name_H-M   'P 1'
#
loop_
_entity.id
_entity.type
_entity.pdbx_description
1 polymer ?
#
loop_
_entity_poly.entity_id
_entity_poly.type
_entity_poly.pdbx_seq_one_letter_code
_entity_poly.pdbx_strand_id
1 'polypeptide(L)'
;MDFRQAVTAYQTGGDRTIIQQILAYMHERSESRVVLPGDDASVYIALRAITVTYHERISLEYEPAALFDYRESIYEFLGVDILGGPDFAEFRTHASTIRRYLGAHEYEALIYALERWLDYGVYERSTIVPALEHALASVDVSRSEREVVSYANRAFETEYRRLFMLESGMVRLGRRDDDGQFRNVYVKPLAANPWRIIFERRVSPEEAPQILRKLTTRQRDYVERAYAVVATDIEGGELGEYKVSESGEYRLKIRYMAEKLGVEESALRKCFHKVRERAADKVPTIAY
;
A
#
# COMPACT_ATOMS: atom_id res chain seq x y z
N MET A 1 31.56 13.33 4.21
CA MET A 1 31.11 13.13 5.61
C MET A 1 31.06 11.64 5.84
N ASP A 2 31.52 11.13 6.99
CA ASP A 2 31.41 9.70 7.30
C ASP A 2 29.94 9.27 7.43
N PHE A 3 29.59 8.05 7.01
CA PHE A 3 28.20 7.58 7.02
C PHE A 3 27.58 7.67 8.42
N ARG A 4 28.29 7.22 9.46
CA ARG A 4 27.78 7.27 10.85
C ARG A 4 27.65 8.71 11.36
N GLN A 5 28.52 9.61 10.93
CA GLN A 5 28.37 11.05 11.23
C GLN A 5 27.10 11.62 10.59
N ALA A 6 26.80 11.25 9.35
CA ALA A 6 25.59 11.70 8.65
C ALA A 6 24.32 11.17 9.31
N VAL A 7 24.30 9.90 9.73
CA VAL A 7 23.20 9.32 10.51
C VAL A 7 23.07 10.02 11.89
N THR A 8 24.18 10.28 12.57
CA THR A 8 24.16 11.00 13.86
C THR A 8 23.61 12.41 13.69
N ALA A 9 24.04 13.15 12.66
CA ALA A 9 23.56 14.49 12.37
C ALA A 9 22.05 14.51 12.10
N TYR A 10 21.52 13.50 11.39
CA TYR A 10 20.09 13.30 11.24
C TYR A 10 19.40 13.06 12.59
N GLN A 11 19.90 12.15 13.41
CA GLN A 11 19.30 11.81 14.71
C GLN A 11 19.30 12.97 15.71
N THR A 12 20.36 13.78 15.75
CA THR A 12 20.49 14.86 16.74
C THR A 12 19.90 16.18 16.29
N GLY A 13 19.94 16.46 14.99
CA GLY A 13 19.60 17.78 14.43
C GLY A 13 18.61 17.76 13.28
N GLY A 14 18.14 16.59 12.85
CA GLY A 14 17.25 16.46 11.69
C GLY A 14 17.94 16.77 10.35
N ASP A 15 19.28 16.71 10.26
CA ASP A 15 20.01 16.91 9.00
C ASP A 15 19.65 15.80 7.98
N ARG A 16 18.90 16.17 6.93
CA ARG A 16 18.37 15.24 5.93
C ARG A 16 19.38 14.90 4.83
N THR A 17 20.63 15.34 4.92
CA THR A 17 21.66 15.12 3.89
C THR A 17 21.81 13.62 3.57
N ILE A 18 21.80 12.75 4.58
CA ILE A 18 21.90 11.29 4.38
C ILE A 18 20.69 10.72 3.62
N ILE A 19 19.48 11.25 3.87
CA ILE A 19 18.27 10.82 3.15
C ILE A 19 18.37 11.26 1.68
N GLN A 20 18.75 12.52 1.44
CA GLN A 20 18.94 13.04 0.09
C GLN A 20 19.99 12.25 -0.69
N GLN A 21 21.08 11.85 -0.03
CA GLN A 21 22.12 11.01 -0.61
C GLN A 21 21.59 9.61 -0.97
N ILE A 22 20.81 8.97 -0.09
CA ILE A 22 20.19 7.67 -0.36
C ILE A 22 19.25 7.78 -1.57
N LEU A 23 18.38 8.80 -1.61
CA LEU A 23 17.45 9.01 -2.73
C LEU A 23 18.21 9.27 -4.05
N ALA A 24 19.27 10.07 -4.01
CA ALA A 24 20.11 10.30 -5.19
C ALA A 24 20.67 8.97 -5.75
N TYR A 25 21.19 8.08 -4.90
CA TYR A 25 21.62 6.75 -5.34
C TYR A 25 20.46 5.88 -5.88
N MET A 26 19.25 6.04 -5.33
CA MET A 26 18.07 5.33 -5.85
C MET A 26 17.72 5.79 -7.27
N HIS A 27 17.75 7.11 -7.51
CA HIS A 27 17.53 7.74 -8.81
C HIS A 27 18.63 7.36 -9.80
N GLU A 28 19.90 7.61 -9.48
CA GLU A 28 21.05 7.30 -10.34
C GLU A 28 21.04 5.84 -10.83
N ARG A 29 20.76 4.89 -9.93
CA ARG A 29 20.70 3.45 -10.27
C ARG A 29 19.50 3.09 -11.15
N SER A 30 18.43 3.86 -11.05
CA SER A 30 17.20 3.64 -11.83
C SER A 30 17.28 4.30 -13.21
N GLU A 31 17.99 5.42 -13.30
CA GLU A 31 18.16 6.26 -14.48
C GLU A 31 19.31 5.78 -15.37
N SER A 32 20.32 5.14 -14.78
CA SER A 32 21.53 4.77 -15.49
C SER A 32 22.04 3.37 -15.11
N ARG A 33 22.84 2.76 -15.99
CA ARG A 33 23.62 1.56 -15.65
C ARG A 33 24.88 1.91 -14.83
N VAL A 34 24.91 3.06 -14.16
CA VAL A 34 26.07 3.51 -13.38
C VAL A 34 26.38 2.49 -12.29
N VAL A 35 27.68 2.21 -12.17
CA VAL A 35 28.24 1.43 -11.08
C VAL A 35 28.29 2.37 -9.88
N LEU A 36 27.40 2.14 -8.92
CA LEU A 36 27.40 2.89 -7.67
C LEU A 36 28.72 2.65 -6.92
N PRO A 37 29.23 3.65 -6.16
CA PRO A 37 30.43 3.48 -5.36
C PRO A 37 30.23 2.34 -4.34
N GLY A 38 31.06 1.28 -4.45
CA GLY A 38 30.90 0.06 -3.66
C GLY A 38 31.19 0.22 -2.17
N ASP A 39 31.87 1.31 -1.78
CA ASP A 39 32.35 1.52 -0.41
C ASP A 39 31.46 2.46 0.42
N ASP A 40 30.36 3.00 -0.14
CA ASP A 40 29.44 3.87 0.60
C ASP A 40 28.29 3.07 1.22
N ALA A 41 28.18 3.07 2.55
CA ALA A 41 27.10 2.41 3.28
C ALA A 41 25.69 2.82 2.83
N SER A 42 25.51 4.07 2.40
CA SER A 42 24.23 4.62 1.93
C SER A 42 23.76 3.95 0.64
N VAL A 43 24.68 3.50 -0.20
CA VAL A 43 24.38 2.74 -1.44
C VAL A 43 23.66 1.44 -1.10
N TYR A 44 24.07 0.73 -0.05
CA TYR A 44 23.42 -0.52 0.35
C TYR A 44 21.99 -0.30 0.87
N ILE A 45 21.72 0.85 1.48
CA ILE A 45 20.37 1.23 1.89
C ILE A 45 19.53 1.59 0.65
N ALA A 46 20.07 2.37 -0.28
CA ALA A 46 19.41 2.72 -1.54
C ALA A 46 19.04 1.46 -2.35
N LEU A 47 19.98 0.52 -2.51
CA LEU A 47 19.74 -0.75 -3.21
C LEU A 47 18.63 -1.58 -2.54
N ARG A 48 18.58 -1.59 -1.21
CA ARG A 48 17.48 -2.25 -0.49
C ARG A 48 16.16 -1.55 -0.75
N ALA A 49 16.13 -0.22 -0.67
CA ALA A 49 14.94 0.56 -0.93
C ALA A 49 14.39 0.32 -2.35
N ILE A 50 15.24 0.38 -3.38
CA ILE A 50 14.87 0.04 -4.77
C ILE A 50 14.26 -1.36 -4.85
N THR A 51 14.89 -2.35 -4.22
CA THR A 51 14.41 -3.74 -4.28
C THR A 51 13.02 -3.87 -3.66
N VAL A 52 12.80 -3.21 -2.52
CA VAL A 52 11.53 -3.29 -1.78
C VAL A 52 10.41 -2.50 -2.47
N THR A 53 10.74 -1.41 -3.15
CA THR A 53 9.77 -0.54 -3.84
C THR A 53 9.54 -0.93 -5.30
N TYR A 54 10.29 -1.90 -5.84
CA TYR A 54 10.28 -2.29 -7.26
C TYR A 54 8.90 -2.58 -7.82
N HIS A 55 8.08 -3.35 -7.10
CA HIS A 55 6.73 -3.70 -7.58
C HIS A 55 5.81 -2.48 -7.68
N GLU A 56 5.92 -1.54 -6.72
CA GLU A 56 5.11 -0.33 -6.77
C GLU A 56 5.58 0.62 -7.86
N ARG A 57 6.89 0.62 -8.13
CA ARG A 57 7.44 1.33 -9.29
C ARG A 57 6.81 0.86 -10.61
N ILE A 58 6.60 -0.44 -10.75
CA ILE A 58 5.96 -1.04 -11.92
C ILE A 58 4.47 -0.69 -11.97
N SER A 59 3.74 -0.77 -10.86
CA SER A 59 2.30 -0.44 -10.85
C SER A 59 2.03 1.03 -11.15
N LEU A 60 2.96 1.91 -10.80
CA LEU A 60 2.93 3.32 -11.18
C LEU A 60 3.35 3.54 -12.64
N GLU A 61 3.77 2.50 -13.36
CA GLU A 61 4.32 2.58 -14.72
C GLU A 61 5.47 3.60 -14.83
N TYR A 62 6.23 3.76 -13.73
CA TYR A 62 7.34 4.68 -13.69
C TYR A 62 8.58 4.05 -14.33
N GLU A 63 8.93 4.56 -15.51
CA GLU A 63 10.14 4.20 -16.26
C GLU A 63 11.14 5.37 -16.27
N PRO A 64 12.07 5.43 -15.29
CA PRO A 64 13.00 6.54 -15.16
C PRO A 64 13.85 6.76 -16.42
N ALA A 65 14.35 5.69 -17.04
CA ALA A 65 15.20 5.78 -18.23
C ALA A 65 14.54 6.56 -19.38
N ALA A 66 13.24 6.32 -19.63
CA ALA A 66 12.52 6.96 -20.74
C ALA A 66 12.48 8.50 -20.59
N LEU A 67 12.23 9.01 -19.39
CA LEU A 67 12.20 10.46 -19.15
C LEU A 67 13.59 11.08 -19.31
N PHE A 68 14.64 10.37 -18.91
CA PHE A 68 16.02 10.84 -19.07
C PHE A 68 16.45 10.85 -20.53
N ASP A 69 16.10 9.83 -21.31
CA ASP A 69 16.36 9.80 -22.75
C ASP A 69 15.69 11.00 -23.45
N TYR A 70 14.43 11.33 -23.09
CA TYR A 70 13.78 12.53 -23.59
C TYR A 70 14.48 13.82 -23.13
N ARG A 71 14.86 13.91 -21.86
CA ARG A 71 15.54 15.09 -21.31
C ARG A 71 16.87 15.35 -22.02
N GLU A 72 17.70 14.32 -22.18
CA GLU A 72 18.98 14.42 -22.87
C GLU A 72 18.80 14.85 -24.33
N SER A 73 17.89 14.18 -25.05
CA SER A 73 17.59 14.51 -26.44
C SER A 73 17.08 15.95 -26.59
N ILE A 74 16.11 16.37 -25.78
CA ILE A 74 15.57 17.73 -25.85
C ILE A 74 16.63 18.78 -25.47
N TYR A 75 17.45 18.50 -24.46
CA TYR A 75 18.52 19.40 -24.06
C TYR A 75 19.58 19.54 -25.15
N GLU A 76 20.02 18.43 -25.76
CA GLU A 76 21.02 18.44 -26.83
C GLU A 76 20.54 19.22 -28.06
N PHE A 77 19.29 19.01 -28.48
CA PHE A 77 18.77 19.60 -29.72
C PHE A 77 18.16 21.00 -29.55
N LEU A 78 17.52 21.27 -28.41
CA LEU A 78 16.79 22.52 -28.17
C LEU A 78 17.43 23.41 -27.11
N GLY A 79 18.40 22.91 -26.34
CA GLY A 79 18.98 23.63 -25.20
C GLY A 79 18.01 23.81 -24.03
N VAL A 80 16.92 23.03 -24.00
CA VAL A 80 15.86 23.13 -22.99
C VAL A 80 16.02 21.99 -21.98
N ASP A 81 16.21 22.32 -20.70
CA ASP A 81 16.13 21.32 -19.64
C ASP A 81 14.66 21.16 -19.21
N ILE A 82 13.99 20.09 -19.64
CA ILE A 82 12.57 19.87 -19.33
C ILE A 82 12.28 19.65 -17.84
N LEU A 83 13.30 19.31 -17.04
CA LEU A 83 13.21 19.23 -15.59
C LEU A 83 13.74 20.51 -14.91
N GLY A 84 14.09 21.51 -15.71
CA GLY A 84 14.61 22.79 -15.26
C GLY A 84 13.53 23.67 -14.63
N GLY A 85 13.90 24.26 -13.49
CA GLY A 85 13.07 25.20 -12.76
C GLY A 85 11.92 24.55 -11.98
N PRO A 86 11.23 25.34 -11.13
CA PRO A 86 10.12 24.85 -10.32
C PRO A 86 8.94 24.42 -11.20
N ASP A 87 8.30 23.32 -10.82
CA ASP A 87 7.11 22.77 -11.47
C ASP A 87 7.25 22.58 -12.99
N PHE A 88 8.44 22.27 -13.52
CA PHE A 88 8.70 22.19 -14.97
C PHE A 88 8.42 23.50 -15.73
N ALA A 89 8.81 24.64 -15.15
CA ALA A 89 8.65 25.95 -15.78
C ALA A 89 9.27 26.02 -17.19
N GLU A 90 10.45 25.43 -17.37
CA GLU A 90 11.14 25.36 -18.67
C GLU A 90 10.34 24.54 -19.69
N PHE A 91 9.90 23.34 -19.32
CA PHE A 91 9.04 22.50 -20.17
C PHE A 91 7.79 23.26 -20.63
N ARG A 92 7.06 23.90 -19.71
CA ARG A 92 5.83 24.64 -20.05
C ARG A 92 6.09 25.81 -20.98
N THR A 93 7.17 26.56 -20.74
CA THR A 93 7.56 27.70 -21.58
C THR A 93 7.86 27.26 -23.01
N HIS A 94 8.47 26.09 -23.18
CA HIS A 94 8.93 25.57 -24.46
C HIS A 94 8.02 24.47 -25.06
N ALA A 95 6.86 24.20 -24.48
CA ALA A 95 5.98 23.07 -24.81
C ALA A 95 5.66 22.95 -26.31
N SER A 96 5.33 24.06 -26.98
CA SER A 96 5.04 24.07 -28.42
C SER A 96 6.27 23.75 -29.28
N THR A 97 7.46 24.20 -28.85
CA THR A 97 8.73 23.92 -29.54
C THR A 97 9.13 22.47 -29.36
N ILE A 98 9.03 21.94 -28.14
CA ILE A 98 9.28 20.53 -27.82
C ILE A 98 8.32 19.64 -28.60
N ARG A 99 7.02 19.95 -28.62
CA ARG A 99 6.03 19.19 -29.40
C ARG A 99 6.33 19.15 -30.89
N ARG A 100 6.80 20.26 -31.46
CA ARG A 100 7.19 20.32 -32.87
C ARG A 100 8.45 19.48 -33.16
N TYR A 101 9.40 19.45 -32.22
CA TYR A 101 10.62 18.66 -32.33
C TYR A 101 10.34 17.15 -32.25
N LEU A 102 9.60 16.72 -31.22
CA LEU A 102 9.27 15.32 -30.99
C LEU A 102 8.22 14.76 -31.97
N GLY A 103 7.31 15.63 -32.45
CA GLY A 103 6.07 15.20 -33.10
C GLY A 103 4.99 14.85 -32.07
N ALA A 104 3.77 14.62 -32.54
CA ALA A 104 2.60 14.46 -31.66
C ALA A 104 2.69 13.22 -30.75
N HIS A 105 3.08 12.07 -31.31
CA HIS A 105 3.10 10.80 -30.59
C HIS A 105 4.16 10.77 -29.47
N GLU A 106 5.40 11.12 -29.80
CA GLU A 106 6.50 11.17 -28.83
C GLU A 106 6.29 12.27 -27.78
N TYR A 107 5.63 13.38 -28.14
CA TYR A 107 5.24 14.38 -27.16
C TYR A 107 4.20 13.86 -26.17
N GLU A 108 3.20 13.09 -26.62
CA GLU A 108 2.23 12.44 -25.72
C GLU A 108 2.92 11.43 -24.80
N ALA A 109 3.87 10.64 -25.31
CA ALA A 109 4.67 9.73 -24.50
C ALA A 109 5.53 10.47 -23.45
N LEU A 110 6.12 11.61 -23.80
CA LEU A 110 6.82 12.47 -22.84
C LEU A 110 5.88 13.00 -21.75
N ILE A 111 4.68 13.48 -22.11
CA ILE A 111 3.68 13.92 -21.12
C ILE A 111 3.36 12.78 -20.16
N TYR A 112 3.12 11.58 -20.70
CA TYR A 112 2.88 10.40 -19.89
C TYR A 112 4.03 10.11 -18.93
N ALA A 113 5.28 10.13 -19.41
CA ALA A 113 6.47 9.92 -18.57
C ALA A 113 6.61 10.98 -17.45
N LEU A 114 6.30 12.25 -17.74
CA LEU A 114 6.29 13.32 -16.74
C LEU A 114 5.21 13.12 -15.67
N GLU A 115 4.00 12.68 -16.06
CA GLU A 115 2.93 12.34 -15.12
C GLU A 115 3.35 11.18 -14.21
N ARG A 116 3.93 10.10 -14.77
CA ARG A 116 4.41 8.96 -13.98
C ARG A 116 5.55 9.37 -13.02
N TRP A 117 6.43 10.27 -13.44
CA TRP A 117 7.49 10.82 -12.58
C TRP A 117 6.92 11.64 -11.42
N LEU A 118 5.89 12.45 -11.68
CA LEU A 118 5.18 13.19 -10.63
C LEU A 118 4.49 12.26 -9.63
N ASP A 119 3.76 11.26 -10.13
CA ASP A 119 3.09 10.24 -9.31
C ASP A 119 4.10 9.50 -8.43
N TYR A 120 5.25 9.10 -9.00
CA TYR A 120 6.34 8.49 -8.24
C TYR A 120 6.93 9.44 -7.20
N GLY A 121 7.10 10.73 -7.52
CA GLY A 121 7.57 11.73 -6.56
C GLY A 121 6.60 11.95 -5.38
N VAL A 122 5.28 11.85 -5.62
CA VAL A 122 4.28 11.86 -4.53
C VAL A 122 4.44 10.64 -3.64
N TYR A 123 4.51 9.45 -4.26
CA TYR A 123 4.71 8.18 -3.56
C TYR A 123 6.02 8.13 -2.76
N GLU A 124 7.10 8.63 -3.33
CA GLU A 124 8.40 8.72 -2.65
C GLU A 124 8.28 9.59 -1.39
N ARG A 125 7.62 10.75 -1.47
CA ARG A 125 7.43 11.66 -0.33
C ARG A 125 6.46 11.10 0.72
N SER A 126 5.44 10.36 0.33
CA SER A 126 4.41 9.87 1.25
C SER A 126 4.79 8.55 1.92
N THR A 127 5.59 7.71 1.25
CA THR A 127 5.93 6.36 1.73
C THR A 127 7.43 6.11 1.89
N ILE A 128 8.26 6.35 0.87
CA ILE A 128 9.70 6.00 0.92
C ILE A 128 10.44 6.88 1.93
N VAL A 129 10.24 8.20 1.84
CA VAL A 129 10.90 9.17 2.69
C VAL A 129 10.55 8.96 4.17
N PRO A 130 9.28 8.83 4.58
CA PRO A 130 8.96 8.56 5.98
C PRO A 130 9.50 7.21 6.48
N ALA A 131 9.57 6.19 5.61
CA ALA A 131 10.20 4.92 5.96
C ALA A 131 11.72 5.05 6.21
N LEU A 132 12.42 5.86 5.40
CA LEU A 132 13.84 6.17 5.62
C LEU A 132 14.03 6.99 6.90
N GLU A 133 13.18 7.98 7.13
CA GLU A 133 13.19 8.80 8.34
C GLU A 133 13.07 7.92 9.60
N HIS A 134 12.11 6.99 9.62
CA HIS A 134 11.93 6.04 10.71
C HIS A 134 13.15 5.13 10.88
N ALA A 135 13.67 4.58 9.78
CA ALA A 135 14.81 3.68 9.80
C ALA A 135 16.04 4.33 10.42
N LEU A 136 16.39 5.52 9.93
CA LEU A 136 17.57 6.26 10.38
C LEU A 136 17.41 6.81 11.80
N ALA A 137 16.18 7.15 12.23
CA ALA A 137 15.92 7.56 13.60
C ALA A 137 16.07 6.41 14.62
N SER A 138 15.99 5.16 14.17
CA SER A 138 15.88 3.99 15.05
C SER A 138 17.18 3.18 15.20
N VAL A 139 18.25 3.53 14.48
CA VAL A 139 19.51 2.75 14.50
C VAL A 139 20.51 3.22 15.56
N ASP A 140 21.22 2.27 16.17
CA ASP A 140 22.30 2.54 17.12
C ASP A 140 23.64 2.78 16.37
N VAL A 141 24.05 4.04 16.28
CA VAL A 141 25.29 4.46 15.58
C VAL A 141 26.59 4.04 16.27
N SER A 142 26.53 3.54 17.51
CA SER A 142 27.72 3.02 18.21
C SER A 142 28.20 1.67 17.65
N ARG A 143 27.37 1.00 16.85
CA ARG A 143 27.65 -0.28 16.21
C ARG A 143 28.59 -0.15 15.01
N SER A 144 29.00 -1.30 14.47
CA SER A 144 29.73 -1.32 13.20
C SER A 144 28.84 -0.81 12.07
N GLU A 145 29.43 -0.15 11.07
CA GLU A 145 28.69 0.38 9.92
C GLU A 145 27.82 -0.67 9.23
N ARG A 146 28.34 -1.89 9.07
CA ARG A 146 27.60 -3.02 8.51
C ARG A 146 26.36 -3.39 9.33
N GLU A 147 26.45 -3.35 10.66
CA GLU A 147 25.29 -3.58 11.53
C GLU A 147 24.28 -2.43 11.42
N VAL A 148 24.76 -1.18 11.39
CA VAL A 148 23.89 0.00 11.21
C VAL A 148 23.11 -0.11 9.90
N VAL A 149 23.76 -0.43 8.78
CA VAL A 149 23.11 -0.66 7.48
C VAL A 149 22.10 -1.81 7.56
N SER A 150 22.46 -2.92 8.21
CA SER A 150 21.57 -4.07 8.36
C SER A 150 20.30 -3.72 9.15
N TYR A 151 20.44 -2.96 10.24
CA TYR A 151 19.32 -2.51 11.04
C TYR A 151 18.47 -1.46 10.33
N ALA A 152 19.10 -0.48 9.66
CA ALA A 152 18.40 0.51 8.84
C ALA A 152 17.55 -0.18 7.76
N ASN A 153 18.13 -1.15 7.04
CA ASN A 153 17.41 -1.91 6.01
C ASN A 153 16.20 -2.67 6.56
N ARG A 154 16.33 -3.30 7.74
CA ARG A 154 15.22 -4.00 8.38
C ARG A 154 14.13 -3.05 8.86
N ALA A 155 14.52 -1.93 9.46
CA ALA A 155 13.60 -0.91 9.94
C ALA A 155 12.85 -0.25 8.77
N PHE A 156 13.57 0.13 7.71
CA PHE A 156 13.02 0.67 6.46
C PHE A 156 11.98 -0.28 5.87
N GLU A 157 12.31 -1.55 5.67
CA GLU A 157 11.38 -2.51 5.06
C GLU A 157 10.12 -2.71 5.91
N THR A 158 10.28 -2.75 7.23
CA THR A 158 9.14 -2.90 8.15
C THR A 158 8.21 -1.70 8.06
N GLU A 159 8.77 -0.50 8.12
CA GLU A 159 8.00 0.74 8.09
C GLU A 159 7.39 1.02 6.72
N TYR A 160 8.17 0.83 5.65
CA TYR A 160 7.69 0.90 4.27
C TYR A 160 6.45 0.03 4.08
N ARG A 161 6.50 -1.25 4.50
CA ARG A 161 5.34 -2.15 4.37
C ARG A 161 4.15 -1.65 5.17
N ARG A 162 4.37 -1.06 6.34
CA ARG A 162 3.31 -0.47 7.17
C ARG A 162 2.63 0.70 6.45
N LEU A 163 3.43 1.64 5.94
CA LEU A 163 2.93 2.82 5.20
C LEU A 163 2.23 2.41 3.91
N PHE A 164 2.86 1.53 3.14
CA PHE A 164 2.28 0.97 1.91
C PHE A 164 0.92 0.31 2.16
N MET A 165 0.78 -0.48 3.23
CA MET A 165 -0.51 -1.08 3.60
C MET A 165 -1.57 -0.04 3.97
N LEU A 166 -1.18 1.05 4.65
CA LEU A 166 -2.08 2.14 4.98
C LEU A 166 -2.58 2.87 3.74
N GLU A 167 -1.69 3.18 2.80
CA GLU A 167 -2.05 3.88 1.56
C GLU A 167 -2.86 3.00 0.59
N SER A 168 -2.43 1.75 0.39
CA SER A 168 -3.09 0.81 -0.53
C SER A 168 -4.40 0.24 0.03
N GLY A 169 -4.65 0.42 1.33
CA GLY A 169 -5.73 -0.23 2.07
C GLY A 169 -5.56 -1.75 2.19
N MET A 170 -4.36 -2.29 1.91
CA MET A 170 -4.09 -3.72 2.04
C MET A 170 -4.01 -4.16 3.50
N VAL A 171 -4.45 -5.39 3.75
CA VAL A 171 -4.38 -6.03 5.07
C VAL A 171 -3.41 -7.21 5.00
N ARG A 172 -2.49 -7.29 5.97
CA ARG A 172 -1.58 -8.42 6.15
C ARG A 172 -2.26 -9.54 6.95
N LEU A 173 -2.27 -10.73 6.37
CA LEU A 173 -2.80 -11.95 6.96
C LEU A 173 -1.65 -12.92 7.25
N GLY A 174 -1.44 -13.25 8.52
CA GLY A 174 -0.57 -14.37 8.91
C GLY A 174 -1.28 -15.70 8.64
N ARG A 175 -0.62 -16.58 7.89
CA ARG A 175 -1.09 -17.94 7.58
C ARG A 175 -0.02 -18.96 7.89
N ARG A 176 -0.45 -20.18 8.19
CA ARG A 176 0.43 -21.34 8.12
C ARG A 176 0.16 -22.06 6.83
N ASP A 177 1.20 -22.48 6.13
CA ASP A 177 1.07 -23.43 5.03
C ASP A 177 0.82 -24.86 5.56
N ASP A 178 0.69 -25.81 4.65
CA ASP A 178 0.41 -27.21 4.97
C ASP A 178 1.56 -27.86 5.78
N ASP A 179 2.77 -27.33 5.65
CA ASP A 179 3.95 -27.72 6.43
C ASP A 179 4.03 -27.02 7.80
N GLY A 180 3.05 -26.17 8.13
CA GLY A 180 2.97 -25.42 9.38
C GLY A 180 3.87 -24.19 9.44
N GLN A 181 4.59 -23.85 8.37
CA GLN A 181 5.42 -22.66 8.30
C GLN A 181 4.58 -21.40 8.14
N PHE A 182 4.99 -20.32 8.79
CA PHE A 182 4.29 -19.05 8.70
C PHE A 182 4.61 -18.33 7.39
N ARG A 183 3.57 -18.01 6.62
CA ARG A 183 3.61 -17.12 5.47
C ARG A 183 2.71 -15.91 5.67
N ASN A 184 3.11 -14.77 5.13
CA ASN A 184 2.28 -13.56 5.12
C ASN A 184 1.59 -13.46 3.76
N VAL A 185 0.27 -13.22 3.77
CA VAL A 185 -0.52 -12.93 2.58
C VAL A 185 -1.00 -11.49 2.70
N TYR A 186 -0.82 -10.70 1.65
CA TYR A 186 -1.31 -9.32 1.59
C TYR A 186 -2.53 -9.28 0.69
N VAL A 187 -3.62 -8.71 1.18
CA VAL A 187 -4.91 -8.76 0.50
C VAL A 187 -5.54 -7.38 0.51
N LYS A 188 -5.99 -6.92 -0.66
CA LYS A 188 -6.85 -5.73 -0.76
C LYS A 188 -8.29 -6.12 -0.38
N PRO A 189 -8.88 -5.56 0.68
CA PRO A 189 -10.24 -5.85 1.04
C PRO A 189 -11.21 -5.45 -0.08
N LEU A 190 -12.23 -6.28 -0.29
CA LEU A 190 -13.36 -5.95 -1.16
C LEU A 190 -14.26 -4.93 -0.47
N ALA A 191 -15.07 -4.22 -1.25
CA ALA A 191 -16.10 -3.33 -0.71
C ALA A 191 -16.96 -4.09 0.33
N ALA A 192 -17.11 -3.49 1.50
CA ALA A 192 -17.84 -4.09 2.61
C ALA A 192 -19.34 -4.19 2.27
N ASN A 193 -19.96 -5.30 2.67
CA ASN A 193 -21.38 -5.53 2.51
C ASN A 193 -21.90 -6.20 3.79
N PRO A 194 -22.88 -5.61 4.51
CA PRO A 194 -23.32 -6.15 5.79
C PRO A 194 -23.82 -7.60 5.71
N TRP A 195 -24.60 -7.94 4.68
CA TRP A 195 -25.14 -9.28 4.49
C TRP A 195 -24.04 -10.30 4.24
N ARG A 196 -23.04 -9.94 3.44
CA ARG A 196 -21.88 -10.80 3.19
C ARG A 196 -21.08 -11.05 4.46
N ILE A 197 -20.91 -10.02 5.30
CA ILE A 197 -20.18 -10.13 6.58
C ILE A 197 -20.92 -11.04 7.56
N ILE A 198 -22.25 -10.88 7.67
CA ILE A 198 -23.08 -11.63 8.61
C ILE A 198 -23.19 -13.11 8.22
N PHE A 199 -23.53 -13.36 6.95
CA PHE A 199 -23.77 -14.71 6.45
C PHE A 199 -22.49 -15.42 6.00
N GLU A 200 -21.36 -14.71 5.94
CA GLU A 200 -20.06 -15.22 5.44
C GLU A 200 -20.16 -15.88 4.05
N ARG A 201 -21.07 -15.38 3.22
CA ARG A 201 -21.28 -15.81 1.83
C ARG A 201 -21.83 -14.65 1.01
N ARG A 202 -21.76 -14.73 -0.31
CA ARG A 202 -22.42 -13.74 -1.19
C ARG A 202 -23.93 -13.85 -0.99
N VAL A 203 -24.54 -12.75 -0.55
CA VAL A 203 -25.98 -12.60 -0.35
C VAL A 203 -26.36 -11.25 -0.94
N SER A 204 -27.30 -11.24 -1.89
CA SER A 204 -27.82 -9.99 -2.42
C SER A 204 -28.86 -9.37 -1.47
N PRO A 205 -29.09 -8.05 -1.52
CA PRO A 205 -30.16 -7.42 -0.73
C PRO A 205 -31.54 -8.05 -0.94
N GLU A 206 -31.82 -8.58 -2.14
CA GLU A 206 -33.09 -9.22 -2.49
C GLU A 206 -33.23 -10.63 -1.88
N GLU A 207 -32.11 -11.33 -1.68
CA GLU A 207 -32.09 -12.66 -1.05
C GLU A 207 -32.22 -12.58 0.48
N ALA A 208 -31.73 -11.49 1.10
CA ALA A 208 -31.70 -11.36 2.55
C ALA A 208 -33.08 -11.54 3.22
N PRO A 209 -34.18 -10.91 2.76
CA PRO A 209 -35.51 -11.14 3.32
C PRO A 209 -35.94 -12.61 3.29
N GLN A 210 -35.58 -13.36 2.25
CA GLN A 210 -35.93 -14.78 2.13
C GLN A 210 -35.16 -15.62 3.15
N ILE A 211 -33.90 -15.30 3.39
CA ILE A 211 -33.07 -15.95 4.41
C ILE A 211 -33.64 -15.67 5.81
N LEU A 212 -33.97 -14.40 6.11
CA LEU A 212 -34.51 -14.00 7.42
C LEU A 212 -35.83 -14.71 7.76
N ARG A 213 -36.64 -15.07 6.75
CA ARG A 213 -37.88 -15.84 6.94
C ARG A 213 -37.63 -17.28 7.40
N LYS A 214 -36.48 -17.88 7.06
CA LYS A 214 -36.07 -19.23 7.52
C LYS A 214 -35.54 -19.26 8.96
N LEU A 215 -35.24 -18.09 9.52
CA LEU A 215 -34.67 -17.97 10.87
C LEU A 215 -35.78 -17.97 11.93
N THR A 216 -35.46 -18.50 13.11
CA THR A 216 -36.32 -18.30 14.30
C THR A 216 -36.37 -16.81 14.66
N THR A 217 -37.41 -16.39 15.39
CA THR A 217 -37.55 -15.00 15.86
C THR A 217 -36.29 -14.49 16.56
N ARG A 218 -35.69 -15.31 17.44
CA ARG A 218 -34.46 -14.95 18.15
C ARG A 218 -33.23 -14.82 17.23
N GLN A 219 -33.10 -15.71 16.26
CA GLN A 219 -31.99 -15.63 15.28
C GLN A 219 -32.14 -14.41 14.39
N ARG A 220 -33.37 -14.10 13.96
CA ARG A 220 -33.69 -12.91 13.17
C ARG A 220 -33.32 -11.64 13.92
N ASP A 221 -33.73 -11.52 15.18
CA ASP A 221 -33.37 -10.38 16.05
C ASP A 221 -31.85 -10.18 16.11
N TYR A 222 -31.07 -11.24 16.37
CA TYR A 222 -29.61 -11.11 16.40
C TYR A 222 -29.01 -10.71 15.04
N VAL A 223 -29.55 -11.23 13.94
CA VAL A 223 -29.07 -10.88 12.59
C VAL A 223 -29.38 -9.43 12.26
N GLU A 224 -30.59 -8.95 12.55
CA GLU A 224 -31.01 -7.57 12.28
C GLU A 224 -30.23 -6.57 13.15
N ARG A 225 -30.01 -6.88 14.43
CA ARG A 225 -29.18 -6.05 15.30
C ARG A 225 -27.71 -6.05 14.88
N ALA A 226 -27.17 -7.21 14.49
CA ALA A 226 -25.83 -7.27 13.93
C ALA A 226 -25.71 -6.51 12.61
N TYR A 227 -26.75 -6.55 11.77
CA TYR A 227 -26.81 -5.77 10.53
C TYR A 227 -26.72 -4.29 10.80
N ALA A 228 -27.48 -3.78 11.77
CA ALA A 228 -27.42 -2.37 12.16
C ALA A 228 -26.01 -1.97 12.60
N VAL A 229 -25.36 -2.76 13.47
CA VAL A 229 -23.97 -2.50 13.89
C VAL A 229 -23.03 -2.49 12.70
N VAL A 230 -23.08 -3.51 11.83
CA VAL A 230 -22.19 -3.59 10.66
C VAL A 230 -22.42 -2.45 9.68
N ALA A 231 -23.68 -2.04 9.46
CA ALA A 231 -24.00 -0.93 8.58
C ALA A 231 -23.43 0.38 9.12
N THR A 232 -23.60 0.66 10.42
CA THR A 232 -23.01 1.82 11.08
C THR A 232 -21.48 1.81 11.02
N ASP A 233 -20.85 0.66 11.27
CA ASP A 233 -19.38 0.54 11.21
C ASP A 233 -18.86 0.76 9.77
N ILE A 234 -19.58 0.31 8.74
CA ILE A 234 -19.24 0.57 7.33
C ILE A 234 -19.33 2.07 7.02
N GLU A 235 -20.42 2.73 7.43
CA GLU A 235 -20.62 4.16 7.21
C GLU A 235 -19.55 5.01 7.94
N GLY A 236 -19.12 4.57 9.13
CA GLY A 236 -18.06 5.20 9.91
C GLY A 236 -16.64 4.82 9.51
N GLY A 237 -16.45 3.86 8.58
CA GLY A 237 -15.13 3.35 8.21
C GLY A 237 -14.44 2.49 9.30
N GLU A 238 -15.18 2.02 10.30
CA GLU A 238 -14.67 1.27 11.46
C GLU A 238 -14.51 -0.24 11.18
N LEU A 239 -13.86 -0.59 10.06
CA LEU A 239 -13.74 -1.99 9.62
C LEU A 239 -12.59 -2.79 10.25
N GLY A 240 -11.77 -2.14 11.09
CA GLY A 240 -10.58 -2.76 11.72
C GLY A 240 -10.89 -3.93 12.67
N GLU A 241 -12.10 -4.00 13.22
CA GLU A 241 -12.53 -5.08 14.12
C GLU A 241 -13.04 -6.32 13.38
N TYR A 242 -13.14 -6.28 12.06
CA TYR A 242 -13.56 -7.40 11.24
C TYR A 242 -12.36 -8.23 10.76
N LYS A 243 -12.60 -9.51 10.51
CA LYS A 243 -11.60 -10.38 9.90
C LYS A 243 -11.62 -10.20 8.38
N VAL A 244 -10.48 -10.28 7.72
CA VAL A 244 -10.39 -10.31 6.26
C VAL A 244 -9.94 -11.70 5.80
N SER A 245 -10.64 -12.27 4.83
CA SER A 245 -10.27 -13.54 4.20
C SER A 245 -9.15 -13.34 3.18
N GLU A 246 -8.58 -14.45 2.67
CA GLU A 246 -7.58 -14.38 1.59
C GLU A 246 -8.16 -13.84 0.27
N SER A 247 -9.48 -13.94 0.10
CA SER A 247 -10.23 -13.36 -1.02
C SER A 247 -10.62 -11.89 -0.81
N GLY A 248 -10.19 -11.27 0.29
CA GLY A 248 -10.50 -9.88 0.63
C GLY A 248 -11.89 -9.67 1.24
N GLU A 249 -12.61 -10.73 1.58
CA GLU A 249 -13.94 -10.62 2.16
C GLU A 249 -13.88 -10.33 3.65
N TYR A 250 -14.64 -9.33 4.09
CA TYR A 250 -14.87 -9.10 5.50
C TYR A 250 -15.72 -10.21 6.11
N ARG A 251 -15.34 -10.64 7.32
CA ARG A 251 -16.00 -11.66 8.12
C ARG A 251 -16.17 -11.19 9.54
N LEU A 252 -17.28 -11.62 10.14
CA LEU A 252 -17.68 -11.20 11.46
C LEU A 252 -16.74 -11.76 12.55
N LYS A 253 -16.21 -10.88 13.40
CA LYS A 253 -15.48 -11.28 14.62
C LYS A 253 -16.51 -11.44 15.73
N ILE A 254 -16.88 -12.69 16.03
CA ILE A 254 -17.97 -13.00 16.99
C ILE A 254 -17.79 -12.27 18.34
N ARG A 255 -16.56 -12.19 18.86
CA ARG A 255 -16.27 -11.47 20.10
C ARG A 255 -16.69 -10.01 20.06
N TYR A 256 -16.26 -9.28 19.03
CA TYR A 256 -16.59 -7.87 18.82
C TYR A 256 -18.11 -7.67 18.72
N MET A 257 -18.79 -8.53 17.94
CA MET A 257 -20.23 -8.43 17.80
C MET A 257 -20.98 -8.78 19.10
N ALA A 258 -20.49 -9.74 19.87
CA ALA A 258 -21.08 -10.10 21.16
C ALA A 258 -21.02 -8.92 22.14
N GLU A 259 -19.90 -8.21 22.18
CA GLU A 259 -19.72 -6.99 22.97
C GLU A 259 -20.69 -5.89 22.53
N LYS A 260 -20.75 -5.55 21.23
CA LYS A 260 -21.66 -4.53 20.69
C LYS A 260 -23.14 -4.85 20.92
N LEU A 261 -23.50 -6.13 20.94
CA LEU A 261 -24.86 -6.59 21.18
C LEU A 261 -25.18 -6.81 22.66
N GLY A 262 -24.20 -6.70 23.57
CA GLY A 262 -24.39 -6.95 25.00
C GLY A 262 -24.78 -8.40 25.30
N VAL A 263 -24.19 -9.37 24.61
CA VAL A 263 -24.51 -10.80 24.76
C VAL A 263 -23.27 -11.65 24.97
N GLU A 264 -23.47 -12.87 25.46
CA GLU A 264 -22.38 -13.82 25.69
C GLU A 264 -21.84 -14.39 24.35
N GLU A 265 -20.51 -14.43 24.22
CA GLU A 265 -19.82 -14.79 22.97
C GLU A 265 -20.18 -16.21 22.49
N SER A 266 -20.24 -17.20 23.39
CA SER A 266 -20.53 -18.59 23.04
C SER A 266 -21.97 -18.77 22.55
N ALA A 267 -22.93 -18.07 23.13
CA ALA A 267 -24.33 -18.05 22.72
C ALA A 267 -24.47 -17.44 21.33
N LEU A 268 -23.82 -16.30 21.08
CA LEU A 268 -23.82 -15.65 19.77
C LEU A 268 -23.17 -16.54 18.71
N ARG A 269 -22.03 -17.17 19.04
CA ARG A 269 -21.32 -18.11 18.15
C ARG A 269 -22.22 -19.26 17.71
N LYS A 270 -22.90 -19.92 18.67
CA LYS A 270 -23.85 -21.02 18.38
C LYS A 270 -25.02 -20.54 17.53
N CYS A 271 -25.55 -19.34 17.83
CA CYS A 271 -26.63 -18.74 17.06
C CYS A 271 -26.21 -18.49 15.60
N PHE A 272 -25.10 -17.80 15.37
CA PHE A 272 -24.61 -17.47 14.02
C PHE A 272 -24.19 -18.70 13.22
N HIS A 273 -23.68 -19.74 13.87
CA HIS A 273 -23.44 -21.03 13.22
C HIS A 273 -24.74 -21.61 12.64
N LYS A 274 -25.83 -21.65 13.43
CA LYS A 274 -27.15 -22.11 12.96
C LYS A 274 -27.80 -21.17 11.93
N VAL A 275 -27.58 -19.86 12.02
CA VAL A 275 -28.02 -18.90 11.00
C VAL A 275 -27.36 -19.22 9.66
N ARG A 276 -26.05 -19.48 9.64
CA ARG A 276 -25.29 -19.78 8.43
C ARG A 276 -25.69 -21.12 7.81
N GLU A 277 -25.91 -22.15 8.62
CA GLU A 277 -26.45 -23.44 8.13
C GLU A 277 -27.80 -23.23 7.41
N ARG A 278 -28.75 -22.54 8.04
CA ARG A 278 -30.08 -22.28 7.45
C ARG A 278 -30.05 -21.34 6.24
N ALA A 279 -29.06 -20.46 6.19
CA ALA A 279 -28.82 -19.60 5.04
C ALA A 279 -28.22 -20.37 3.85
N ALA A 280 -27.44 -21.42 4.10
CA ALA A 280 -26.81 -22.24 3.07
C ALA A 280 -27.77 -23.24 2.40
N ASP A 281 -28.85 -23.63 3.09
CA ASP A 281 -29.91 -24.46 2.51
C ASP A 281 -30.49 -23.76 1.28
N LYS A 282 -30.31 -24.38 0.09
CA LYS A 282 -30.64 -23.85 -1.24
C LYS A 282 -31.93 -23.03 -1.19
N VAL A 283 -31.87 -21.80 -1.70
CA VAL A 283 -33.08 -21.09 -2.14
C VAL A 283 -33.69 -21.98 -3.23
N PRO A 284 -34.93 -22.48 -3.08
CA PRO A 284 -35.60 -23.13 -4.19
C PRO A 284 -35.63 -22.13 -5.32
N THR A 285 -34.98 -22.45 -6.44
CA THR A 285 -35.09 -21.65 -7.65
C THR A 285 -36.57 -21.65 -8.02
N ILE A 286 -37.28 -20.56 -7.73
CA ILE A 286 -38.62 -20.36 -8.24
C ILE A 286 -38.39 -20.10 -9.73
N ALA A 287 -38.61 -21.12 -10.55
CA ALA A 287 -38.74 -20.97 -11.98
C ALA A 287 -39.94 -20.05 -12.22
N TYR A 288 -39.67 -18.84 -12.68
CA TYR A 288 -40.67 -17.99 -13.32
C TYR A 288 -40.80 -18.39 -14.78
#